data_AF-A0A8B2NQ32-F1
#
_entry.id   AF-A0A8B2NQ32-F1
#
_cell.length_a   1.000
_cell.length_b   1.000
_cell.length_c   1.000
_cell.angle_alpha   90.00
_cell.angle_beta   90.00
_cell.angle_gamma   90.00
#
_symmetry.space_group_name_H-M   'P 1'
#
loop_
_entity.id
_entity.type
_entity.pdbx_description
1 polymer ?
#
loop_
_entity_poly.entity_id
_entity_poly.type
_entity_poly.pdbx_seq_one_letter_code
_entity_poly.pdbx_strand_id
1 'polypeptide(L)'
;MSKRSGMAGASSFKRAEALPEAIANHIAQAVASRHLTDGERIVETALAAELGVSRVPVREALKILATQGILEGGGHRGYKVVSFSERTVASVQEARFAVETLFMRDAIAAWRDGRSDVSVLNHGIEAMARAARNGDMSEMLEADVAFHTLICEAAQNPIYMTLWTAIARHVLIILNLARFRDVDLWVVVRRHEALRDLIVSAVEGDVDAAEIRPILENHILAERQGASSAGAAASAEAGGTAKTAAKGPAKAAKPVRARPADQRAGGERATAEAAPAAPKRRAAVKAGVAKAAAKSSDAEGTPPTRRATRRPPSGKTRS
;
A
#
# COMPACT_ATOMS: atom_id res chain seq x y z
N MET A 1 -50.43 -0.47 5.36
CA MET A 1 -49.14 -0.09 5.99
C MET A 1 -48.38 -1.35 6.35
N SER A 2 -47.36 -1.72 5.57
CA SER A 2 -46.58 -2.95 5.78
C SER A 2 -45.36 -2.64 6.65
N LYS A 3 -45.33 -3.17 7.88
CA LYS A 3 -44.18 -3.09 8.79
C LYS A 3 -43.14 -4.11 8.35
N ARG A 4 -41.97 -3.67 7.87
CA ARG A 4 -40.82 -4.55 7.67
C ARG A 4 -40.26 -4.98 9.03
N SER A 5 -40.47 -6.25 9.33
CA SER A 5 -39.87 -6.96 10.46
C SER A 5 -38.42 -7.35 10.12
N GLY A 6 -37.50 -7.10 11.06
CA GLY A 6 -36.33 -7.96 11.31
C GLY A 6 -35.07 -7.75 10.46
N MET A 7 -34.13 -6.94 10.94
CA MET A 7 -32.69 -7.06 10.65
C MET A 7 -31.90 -7.30 11.95
N ALA A 8 -32.28 -8.35 12.69
CA ALA A 8 -31.50 -8.83 13.82
C ALA A 8 -30.44 -9.83 13.31
N GLY A 9 -29.22 -9.33 13.09
CA GLY A 9 -28.07 -10.16 12.66
C GLY A 9 -26.73 -9.43 12.51
N ALA A 10 -26.64 -8.14 12.87
CA ALA A 10 -25.51 -7.25 12.54
C ALA A 10 -24.13 -7.67 13.08
N SER A 11 -24.04 -8.52 14.11
CA SER A 11 -22.77 -8.92 14.73
C SER A 11 -21.94 -9.90 13.88
N SER A 12 -22.59 -10.74 13.07
CA SER A 12 -21.91 -11.70 12.19
C SER A 12 -21.27 -11.04 10.96
N PHE A 13 -21.86 -9.93 10.48
CA PHE A 13 -21.43 -9.24 9.26
C PHE A 13 -20.08 -8.53 9.41
N LYS A 14 -19.75 -7.98 10.59
CA LYS A 14 -18.50 -7.22 10.80
C LYS A 14 -17.22 -8.07 10.67
N ARG A 15 -17.23 -9.35 11.07
CA ARG A 15 -16.06 -10.24 10.90
C ARG A 15 -15.85 -10.65 9.44
N ALA A 16 -16.93 -10.82 8.69
CA ALA A 16 -16.88 -11.24 7.29
C ALA A 16 -16.46 -10.11 6.35
N GLU A 17 -16.76 -8.84 6.68
CA GLU A 17 -16.31 -7.66 5.92
C GLU A 17 -14.82 -7.37 6.08
N ALA A 18 -14.23 -7.64 7.25
CA ALA A 18 -12.81 -7.34 7.51
C ALA A 18 -11.84 -8.26 6.74
N LEU A 19 -12.22 -9.52 6.49
CA LEU A 19 -11.30 -10.48 5.88
C LEU A 19 -11.00 -10.19 4.38
N PRO A 20 -11.99 -9.88 3.52
CA PRO A 20 -11.72 -9.43 2.15
C PRO A 20 -10.81 -8.21 2.08
N GLU A 21 -11.04 -7.20 2.93
CA GLU A 21 -10.20 -6.00 2.99
C GLU A 21 -8.77 -6.33 3.45
N ALA A 22 -8.61 -7.22 4.44
CA ALA A 22 -7.30 -7.69 4.88
C ALA A 22 -6.56 -8.47 3.79
N ILE A 23 -7.26 -9.31 3.03
CA ILE A 23 -6.68 -10.03 1.88
C ILE A 23 -6.31 -9.03 0.77
N ALA A 24 -7.15 -8.02 0.50
CA ALA A 24 -6.85 -6.97 -0.48
C ALA A 24 -5.60 -6.18 -0.10
N ASN A 25 -5.45 -5.80 1.17
CA ASN A 25 -4.24 -5.16 1.70
C ASN A 25 -3.01 -6.05 1.53
N HIS A 26 -3.12 -7.34 1.84
CA HIS A 26 -2.03 -8.29 1.68
C HIS A 26 -1.57 -8.41 0.21
N ILE A 27 -2.51 -8.48 -0.73
CA ILE A 27 -2.19 -8.51 -2.17
C ILE A 27 -1.53 -7.19 -2.59
N ALA A 28 -2.03 -6.03 -2.13
CA ALA A 28 -1.46 -4.73 -2.45
C ALA A 28 -0.01 -4.60 -1.92
N GLN A 29 0.29 -5.10 -0.72
CA GLN A 29 1.65 -5.21 -0.20
C GLN A 29 2.54 -6.09 -1.09
N ALA A 30 2.02 -7.24 -1.54
CA ALA A 30 2.75 -8.14 -2.44
C ALA A 30 3.04 -7.50 -3.81
N VAL A 31 2.11 -6.68 -4.33
CA VAL A 31 2.33 -5.89 -5.55
C VAL A 31 3.37 -4.80 -5.32
N ALA A 32 3.25 -4.04 -4.22
CA ALA A 32 4.19 -2.97 -3.88
C ALA A 32 5.62 -3.50 -3.73
N SER A 33 5.79 -4.62 -3.03
CA SER A 33 7.08 -5.29 -2.80
C SER A 33 7.58 -6.11 -3.99
N ARG A 34 6.86 -6.14 -5.11
CA ARG A 34 7.20 -6.90 -6.34
C ARG A 34 7.25 -8.42 -6.18
N HIS A 35 6.67 -8.94 -5.10
CA HIS A 35 6.37 -10.38 -4.98
C HIS A 35 5.30 -10.82 -5.99
N LEU A 36 4.37 -9.90 -6.31
CA LEU A 36 3.50 -9.97 -7.47
C LEU A 36 3.95 -8.91 -8.47
N THR A 37 4.25 -9.33 -9.69
CA THR A 37 4.82 -8.47 -10.73
C THR A 37 3.77 -7.96 -11.70
N ASP A 38 4.07 -6.87 -12.41
CA ASP A 38 3.19 -6.31 -13.43
C ASP A 38 2.81 -7.37 -14.46
N GLY A 39 1.50 -7.53 -14.73
CA GLY A 39 1.01 -8.55 -15.65
C GLY A 39 0.92 -9.96 -15.06
N GLU A 40 1.35 -10.18 -13.83
CA GLU A 40 1.23 -11.48 -13.16
C GLU A 40 -0.24 -11.82 -12.89
N ARG A 41 -0.58 -13.11 -13.05
CA ARG A 41 -1.95 -13.60 -12.86
C ARG A 41 -2.15 -14.15 -11.46
N ILE A 42 -3.25 -13.74 -10.84
CA ILE A 42 -3.72 -14.20 -9.55
C ILE A 42 -4.96 -15.08 -9.75
N VAL A 43 -4.85 -16.34 -9.32
CA VAL A 43 -5.93 -17.33 -9.43
C VAL A 43 -6.57 -17.54 -8.05
N GLU A 44 -7.90 -17.35 -7.97
CA GLU A 44 -8.69 -17.46 -6.73
C GLU A 44 -8.37 -18.73 -5.93
N THR A 45 -8.30 -19.87 -6.62
CA THR A 45 -8.14 -21.19 -5.98
C THR A 45 -6.76 -21.39 -5.40
N ALA A 46 -5.72 -20.93 -6.10
CA ALA A 46 -4.34 -21.00 -5.64
C ALA A 46 -4.12 -20.07 -4.44
N LEU A 47 -4.63 -18.84 -4.52
CA LEU A 47 -4.50 -17.86 -3.43
C LEU A 47 -5.28 -18.30 -2.18
N ALA A 48 -6.49 -18.85 -2.34
CA ALA A 48 -7.26 -19.39 -1.21
C ALA A 48 -6.51 -20.54 -0.50
N ALA A 49 -5.88 -21.44 -1.26
CA ALA A 49 -5.08 -22.52 -0.70
C ALA A 49 -3.81 -22.01 0.01
N GLU A 50 -3.14 -21.00 -0.55
CA GLU A 50 -1.96 -20.38 0.04
C GLU A 50 -2.29 -19.68 1.37
N LEU A 51 -3.43 -18.98 1.44
CA LEU A 51 -3.88 -18.25 2.62
C LEU A 51 -4.63 -19.11 3.64
N GLY A 52 -4.98 -20.35 3.31
CA GLY A 52 -5.74 -21.24 4.20
C GLY A 52 -7.18 -20.77 4.47
N VAL A 53 -7.79 -20.06 3.52
CA VAL A 53 -9.17 -19.53 3.63
C VAL A 53 -10.07 -20.08 2.53
N SER A 54 -11.38 -19.87 2.64
CA SER A 54 -12.31 -20.23 1.58
C SER A 54 -12.19 -19.29 0.36
N ARG A 55 -12.73 -19.70 -0.80
CA ARG A 55 -12.64 -18.92 -2.04
C ARG A 55 -13.46 -17.62 -2.02
N VAL A 56 -14.51 -17.56 -1.20
CA VAL A 56 -15.43 -16.42 -1.14
C VAL A 56 -14.72 -15.11 -0.73
N PRO A 57 -14.03 -15.03 0.43
CA PRO A 57 -13.35 -13.79 0.82
C PRO A 57 -12.21 -13.41 -0.13
N VAL A 58 -11.54 -14.40 -0.75
CA VAL A 58 -10.52 -14.15 -1.79
C VAL A 58 -11.13 -13.51 -3.02
N ARG A 59 -12.27 -14.02 -3.50
CA ARG A 59 -12.97 -13.44 -4.65
C ARG A 59 -13.39 -12.00 -4.38
N GLU A 60 -13.95 -11.72 -3.21
CA GLU A 60 -14.36 -10.36 -2.85
C GLU A 60 -13.15 -9.42 -2.74
N ALA A 61 -12.02 -9.88 -2.17
CA ALA A 61 -10.77 -9.12 -2.14
C ALA A 61 -10.25 -8.77 -3.56
N LEU A 62 -10.27 -9.75 -4.47
CA LEU A 62 -9.84 -9.54 -5.85
C LEU A 62 -10.78 -8.58 -6.60
N LYS A 63 -12.08 -8.64 -6.34
CA LYS A 63 -13.04 -7.66 -6.87
C LYS A 63 -12.77 -6.25 -6.35
N ILE A 64 -12.49 -6.07 -5.05
CA ILE A 64 -12.13 -4.77 -4.46
C ILE A 64 -10.94 -4.17 -5.23
N LEU A 65 -9.87 -4.94 -5.39
CA LEU A 65 -8.67 -4.47 -6.10
C LEU A 65 -8.92 -4.23 -7.59
N ALA A 66 -9.81 -4.99 -8.21
CA ALA A 66 -10.20 -4.77 -9.60
C ALA A 66 -11.05 -3.49 -9.77
N THR A 67 -11.96 -3.22 -8.84
CA THR A 67 -12.74 -1.96 -8.83
C THR A 67 -11.86 -0.75 -8.58
N GLN A 68 -10.77 -0.92 -7.83
CA GLN A 68 -9.76 0.11 -7.63
C GLN A 68 -8.82 0.25 -8.84
N GLY A 69 -8.82 -0.68 -9.80
CA GLY A 69 -7.92 -0.65 -10.96
C GLY A 69 -6.47 -1.08 -10.66
N ILE A 70 -6.23 -1.75 -9.52
CA ILE A 70 -4.94 -2.38 -9.19
C ILE A 70 -4.83 -3.73 -9.91
N LEU A 71 -5.97 -4.41 -10.08
CA LEU A 71 -6.11 -5.62 -10.87
C LEU A 71 -7.05 -5.38 -12.05
N GLU A 72 -6.91 -6.20 -13.08
CA GLU A 72 -7.84 -6.24 -14.21
C GLU A 72 -8.25 -7.68 -14.55
N GLY A 73 -9.33 -7.82 -15.32
CA GLY A 73 -9.88 -9.11 -15.74
C GLY A 73 -10.86 -9.71 -14.73
N GLY A 74 -10.81 -11.03 -14.56
CA GLY A 74 -11.73 -11.78 -13.69
C GLY A 74 -12.31 -13.03 -14.35
N GLY A 75 -13.19 -13.71 -13.61
CA GLY A 75 -13.81 -14.98 -14.03
C GLY A 75 -12.84 -16.17 -13.94
N HIS A 76 -13.04 -17.19 -14.78
CA HIS A 76 -12.30 -18.45 -14.70
C HIS A 76 -10.79 -18.31 -14.97
N ARG A 77 -10.38 -17.20 -15.60
CA ARG A 77 -8.99 -16.91 -15.98
C ARG A 77 -8.19 -16.20 -14.88
N GLY A 78 -8.82 -15.87 -13.76
CA GLY A 78 -8.23 -15.08 -12.68
C GLY A 78 -8.11 -13.60 -13.00
N TYR A 79 -7.45 -12.89 -12.10
CA TYR A 79 -7.15 -11.47 -12.21
C TYR A 79 -5.70 -11.26 -12.61
N LYS A 80 -5.36 -10.11 -13.18
CA LYS A 80 -3.99 -9.75 -13.57
C LYS A 80 -3.58 -8.44 -12.88
N VAL A 81 -2.35 -8.34 -12.40
CA VAL A 81 -1.79 -7.09 -11.87
C VAL A 81 -1.67 -6.06 -12.99
N VAL A 82 -2.22 -4.86 -12.76
CA VAL A 82 -2.12 -3.74 -13.71
C VAL A 82 -0.71 -3.15 -13.65
N SER A 83 -0.19 -2.73 -14.81
CA SER A 83 1.11 -2.05 -14.85
C SER A 83 0.98 -0.57 -14.50
N PHE A 84 1.86 -0.09 -13.63
CA PHE A 84 1.88 1.29 -13.16
C PHE A 84 2.73 2.16 -14.09
N SER A 85 2.14 2.58 -15.21
CA SER A 85 2.80 3.51 -16.15
C SER A 85 3.11 4.86 -15.51
N GLU A 86 4.06 5.62 -16.08
CA GLU A 86 4.37 6.96 -15.59
C GLU A 86 3.14 7.87 -15.52
N ARG A 87 2.27 7.78 -16.53
CA ARG A 87 0.99 8.48 -16.57
C ARG A 87 0.07 8.07 -15.44
N THR A 88 -0.07 6.77 -15.19
CA THR A 88 -0.88 6.24 -14.09
C THR A 88 -0.40 6.80 -12.75
N VAL A 89 0.91 6.79 -12.52
CA VAL A 89 1.48 7.27 -11.27
C VAL A 89 1.34 8.79 -11.12
N ALA A 90 1.47 9.56 -12.20
CA ALA A 90 1.18 10.99 -12.17
C ALA A 90 -0.28 11.26 -11.79
N SER A 91 -1.24 10.53 -12.38
CA SER A 91 -2.66 10.63 -12.03
C SER A 91 -2.95 10.24 -10.57
N VAL A 92 -2.27 9.21 -10.03
CA VAL A 92 -2.40 8.84 -8.61
C VAL A 92 -1.87 9.95 -7.70
N GLN A 93 -0.72 10.55 -8.03
CA GLN A 93 -0.17 11.67 -7.25
C GLN A 93 -1.05 12.91 -7.30
N GLU A 94 -1.60 13.25 -8.47
CA GLU A 94 -2.54 14.37 -8.62
C GLU A 94 -3.82 14.13 -7.81
N ALA A 95 -4.40 12.93 -7.90
CA ALA A 95 -5.58 12.56 -7.12
C ALA A 95 -5.29 12.56 -5.61
N ARG A 96 -4.12 12.06 -5.20
CA ARG A 96 -3.62 12.12 -3.82
C ARG A 96 -3.56 13.56 -3.34
N PHE A 97 -2.83 14.43 -4.04
CA PHE A 97 -2.70 15.83 -3.64
C PHE A 97 -4.06 16.53 -3.51
N ALA A 98 -4.98 16.30 -4.46
CA ALA A 98 -6.32 16.86 -4.40
C ALA A 98 -7.12 16.40 -3.16
N VAL A 99 -7.13 15.09 -2.87
CA VAL A 99 -7.87 14.52 -1.74
C VAL A 99 -7.23 14.91 -0.40
N GLU A 100 -5.91 14.83 -0.30
CA GLU A 100 -5.20 15.20 0.93
C GLU A 100 -5.34 16.68 1.25
N THR A 101 -5.34 17.56 0.24
CA THR A 101 -5.62 19.00 0.45
C THR A 101 -6.98 19.23 1.11
N LEU A 102 -8.02 18.49 0.69
CA LEU A 102 -9.37 18.63 1.23
C LEU A 102 -9.42 18.20 2.70
N PHE A 103 -8.93 16.99 3.00
CA PHE A 103 -9.02 16.50 4.37
C PHE A 103 -8.04 17.22 5.31
N MET A 104 -6.90 17.72 4.82
CA MET A 104 -5.92 18.45 5.64
C MET A 104 -6.54 19.75 6.17
N ARG A 105 -7.20 20.51 5.30
CA ARG A 105 -7.92 21.74 5.67
C ARG A 105 -8.94 21.47 6.79
N ASP A 106 -9.75 20.43 6.62
CA ASP A 106 -10.83 20.12 7.57
C ASP A 106 -10.30 19.47 8.86
N ALA A 107 -9.20 18.73 8.79
CA ALA A 107 -8.50 18.19 9.95
C ALA A 107 -7.92 19.32 10.82
N ILE A 108 -7.27 20.33 10.22
CA ILE A 108 -6.76 21.51 10.95
C ILE A 108 -7.90 22.24 11.66
N ALA A 109 -9.03 22.46 10.97
CA ALA A 109 -10.21 23.06 11.58
C ALA A 109 -10.73 22.20 12.75
N ALA A 110 -10.83 20.88 12.57
CA ALA A 110 -11.28 19.97 13.63
C ALA A 110 -10.37 19.97 14.86
N TRP A 111 -9.04 20.02 14.67
CA TRP A 111 -8.09 20.11 15.76
C TRP A 111 -8.17 21.47 16.49
N ARG A 112 -8.31 22.58 15.76
CA ARG A 112 -8.54 23.92 16.33
C ARG A 112 -9.81 23.97 17.18
N ASP A 113 -10.88 23.33 16.71
CA ASP A 113 -12.16 23.24 17.42
C ASP A 113 -12.13 22.27 18.62
N GLY A 114 -11.04 21.51 18.81
CA GLY A 114 -10.93 20.47 19.83
C GLY A 114 -11.81 19.24 19.58
N ARG A 115 -12.27 19.03 18.33
CA ARG A 115 -13.08 17.85 17.93
C ARG A 115 -12.26 16.58 17.76
N SER A 116 -10.94 16.72 17.71
CA SER A 116 -9.93 15.68 17.59
C SER A 116 -8.63 16.13 18.26
N ASP A 117 -7.72 15.20 18.52
CA ASP A 117 -6.41 15.49 19.12
C ASP A 117 -5.30 15.39 18.06
N VAL A 118 -4.55 16.47 17.87
CA VAL A 118 -3.42 16.52 16.91
C VAL A 118 -2.25 15.66 17.38
N SER A 119 -2.15 15.36 18.68
CA SER A 119 -1.10 14.49 19.25
C SER A 119 -1.12 13.08 18.66
N VAL A 120 -2.24 12.65 18.05
CA VAL A 120 -2.35 11.36 17.38
C VAL A 120 -1.31 11.18 16.27
N LEU A 121 -0.86 12.26 15.63
CA LEU A 121 0.18 12.23 14.59
C LEU A 121 1.52 11.73 15.12
N ASN A 122 1.79 11.89 16.42
CA ASN A 122 3.00 11.36 17.06
C ASN A 122 3.07 9.83 16.95
N HIS A 123 1.94 9.13 17.03
CA HIS A 123 1.90 7.68 16.84
C HIS A 123 2.32 7.26 15.43
N GLY A 124 1.97 8.06 14.42
CA GLY A 124 2.37 7.84 13.03
C GLY A 124 3.88 8.03 12.84
N ILE A 125 4.43 9.11 13.41
CA ILE A 125 5.89 9.35 13.41
C ILE A 125 6.64 8.22 14.12
N GLU A 126 6.17 7.79 15.29
CA GLU A 126 6.79 6.69 16.03
C GLU A 126 6.73 5.36 15.28
N ALA A 127 5.65 5.11 14.53
CA ALA A 127 5.54 3.93 13.67
C ALA A 127 6.60 3.95 12.55
N MET A 128 6.76 5.09 11.87
CA MET A 128 7.83 5.25 10.87
C MET A 128 9.21 5.12 11.49
N ALA A 129 9.44 5.70 12.67
CA ALA A 129 10.72 5.61 13.38
C ALA A 129 11.04 4.17 13.84
N ARG A 130 10.03 3.36 14.19
CA ARG A 130 10.21 1.91 14.44
C ARG A 130 10.63 1.19 13.17
N ALA A 131 9.91 1.40 12.07
CA ALA A 131 10.24 0.80 10.78
C ALA A 131 11.67 1.17 10.31
N ALA A 132 12.05 2.44 10.46
CA ALA A 132 13.39 2.93 10.13
C ALA A 132 14.49 2.26 10.97
N ARG A 133 14.28 2.10 12.28
CA ARG A 133 15.22 1.37 13.16
C ARG A 133 15.40 -0.09 12.76
N ASN A 134 14.33 -0.73 12.29
CA ASN A 134 14.33 -2.12 11.87
C ASN A 134 14.85 -2.30 10.43
N GLY A 135 15.01 -1.21 9.67
CA GLY A 135 15.30 -1.28 8.24
C GLY A 135 14.15 -1.89 7.42
N ASP A 136 12.92 -1.87 7.95
CA ASP A 136 11.77 -2.53 7.33
C ASP A 136 11.03 -1.56 6.41
N MET A 137 11.30 -1.67 5.11
CA MET A 137 10.63 -0.86 4.09
C MET A 137 9.12 -1.13 4.02
N SER A 138 8.67 -2.37 4.24
CA SER A 138 7.23 -2.67 4.18
C SER A 138 6.50 -1.99 5.33
N GLU A 139 7.05 -2.10 6.54
CA GLU A 139 6.51 -1.42 7.73
C GLU A 139 6.53 0.11 7.55
N MET A 140 7.57 0.66 6.91
CA MET A 140 7.67 2.09 6.64
C MET A 140 6.58 2.58 5.68
N LEU A 141 6.32 1.86 4.58
CA LEU A 141 5.27 2.25 3.62
C LEU A 141 3.87 2.20 4.23
N GLU A 142 3.62 1.19 5.07
CA GLU A 142 2.36 1.09 5.80
C GLU A 142 2.21 2.22 6.82
N ALA A 143 3.29 2.56 7.54
CA ALA A 143 3.29 3.67 8.48
C ALA A 143 3.10 5.04 7.79
N ASP A 144 3.68 5.25 6.60
CA ASP A 144 3.47 6.44 5.77
C ASP A 144 1.98 6.59 5.43
N VAL A 145 1.37 5.56 4.83
CA VAL A 145 -0.08 5.59 4.48
C VAL A 145 -0.96 5.74 5.72
N ALA A 146 -0.60 5.09 6.84
CA ALA A 146 -1.34 5.21 8.10
C ALA A 146 -1.29 6.65 8.64
N PHE A 147 -0.16 7.34 8.56
CA PHE A 147 -0.04 8.75 8.97
C PHE A 147 -1.02 9.65 8.21
N HIS A 148 -1.10 9.53 6.88
CA HIS A 148 -2.07 10.29 6.07
C HIS A 148 -3.52 9.89 6.37
N THR A 149 -3.74 8.62 6.71
CA THR A 149 -5.06 8.12 7.15
C THR A 149 -5.50 8.79 8.46
N LEU A 150 -4.61 8.99 9.43
CA LEU A 150 -4.91 9.69 10.69
C LEU A 150 -5.40 11.14 10.44
N ILE A 151 -4.79 11.83 9.49
CA ILE A 151 -5.21 13.19 9.09
C ILE A 151 -6.62 13.12 8.46
N CYS A 152 -6.86 12.16 7.57
CA CYS A 152 -8.17 11.96 6.96
C CYS A 152 -9.26 11.63 7.99
N GLU A 153 -8.94 10.85 9.03
CA GLU A 153 -9.85 10.53 10.14
C GLU A 153 -10.18 11.77 10.98
N ALA A 154 -9.18 12.62 11.24
CA ALA A 154 -9.36 13.86 11.99
C ALA A 154 -10.31 14.85 11.29
N ALA A 155 -10.38 14.81 9.95
CA ALA A 155 -11.36 15.60 9.19
C ALA A 155 -12.82 15.20 9.45
N GLN A 156 -13.07 14.02 10.04
CA GLN A 156 -14.40 13.50 10.42
C GLN A 156 -15.42 13.50 9.26
N ASN A 157 -14.93 13.37 8.02
CA ASN A 157 -15.77 13.35 6.83
C ASN A 157 -15.73 11.97 6.16
N PRO A 158 -16.83 11.19 6.20
CA PRO A 158 -16.84 9.83 5.65
C PRO A 158 -16.65 9.79 4.12
N ILE A 159 -16.96 10.88 3.40
CA ILE A 159 -16.72 10.97 1.96
C ILE A 159 -15.21 11.06 1.69
N TYR A 160 -14.46 11.80 2.50
CA TYR A 160 -13.00 11.87 2.36
C TYR A 160 -12.36 10.52 2.65
N MET A 161 -12.83 9.80 3.67
CA MET A 161 -12.33 8.45 3.96
C MET A 161 -12.63 7.48 2.81
N THR A 162 -13.80 7.61 2.16
CA THR A 162 -14.15 6.80 0.98
C THR A 162 -13.18 7.08 -0.19
N LEU A 163 -12.92 8.36 -0.48
CA LEU A 163 -11.98 8.77 -1.53
C LEU A 163 -10.55 8.33 -1.22
N TRP A 164 -10.09 8.54 0.02
CA TRP A 164 -8.77 8.13 0.48
C TRP A 164 -8.59 6.62 0.39
N THR A 165 -9.55 5.83 0.88
CA THR A 165 -9.49 4.35 0.83
C THR A 165 -9.39 3.84 -0.62
N ALA A 166 -10.04 4.51 -1.56
CA ALA A 166 -9.98 4.15 -2.98
C ALA A 166 -8.57 4.33 -3.57
N ILE A 167 -7.80 5.31 -3.10
CA ILE A 167 -6.46 5.61 -3.63
C ILE A 167 -5.30 5.15 -2.74
N ALA A 168 -5.51 4.89 -1.45
CA ALA A 168 -4.45 4.60 -0.48
C ALA A 168 -3.59 3.38 -0.88
N ARG A 169 -4.20 2.35 -1.46
CA ARG A 169 -3.46 1.19 -1.98
C ARG A 169 -2.63 1.52 -3.21
N HIS A 170 -3.09 2.42 -4.08
CA HIS A 170 -2.27 2.95 -5.16
C HIS A 170 -1.08 3.72 -4.59
N VAL A 171 -1.31 4.57 -3.59
CA VAL A 171 -0.25 5.31 -2.89
C VAL A 171 0.81 4.35 -2.36
N LEU A 172 0.41 3.31 -1.62
CA LEU A 172 1.31 2.27 -1.11
C LEU A 172 2.16 1.63 -2.23
N ILE A 173 1.54 1.29 -3.36
CA ILE A 173 2.23 0.65 -4.50
C ILE A 173 3.23 1.62 -5.15
N ILE A 174 2.84 2.87 -5.38
CA ILE A 174 3.72 3.83 -6.07
C ILE A 174 4.89 4.28 -5.20
N LEU A 175 4.72 4.37 -3.87
CA LEU A 175 5.78 4.79 -2.95
C LEU A 175 6.97 3.83 -2.93
N ASN A 176 6.78 2.55 -3.28
CA ASN A 176 7.87 1.59 -3.41
C ASN A 176 8.50 1.52 -4.80
N LEU A 177 8.07 2.34 -5.77
CA LEU A 177 8.76 2.45 -7.06
C LEU A 177 10.16 3.03 -6.84
N ALA A 178 11.13 2.59 -7.63
CA ALA A 178 12.54 3.02 -7.48
C ALA A 178 12.74 4.55 -7.46
N ARG A 179 11.92 5.29 -8.20
CA ARG A 179 11.95 6.76 -8.25
C ARG A 179 11.28 7.48 -7.06
N PHE A 180 10.55 6.76 -6.21
CA PHE A 180 9.90 7.29 -5.00
C PHE A 180 10.44 6.67 -3.71
N ARG A 181 11.28 5.64 -3.82
CA ARG A 181 11.85 4.97 -2.67
C ARG A 181 13.09 5.71 -2.18
N ASP A 182 13.01 6.31 -1.00
CA ASP A 182 14.19 6.76 -0.28
C ASP A 182 14.95 5.53 0.26
N VAL A 183 16.27 5.49 0.05
CA VAL A 183 17.11 4.40 0.57
C VAL A 183 17.36 4.57 2.07
N ASP A 184 17.49 5.81 2.53
CA ASP A 184 17.53 6.15 3.96
C ASP A 184 16.09 6.37 4.47
N LEU A 185 15.59 5.40 5.24
CA LEU A 185 14.26 5.45 5.83
C LEU A 185 14.10 6.64 6.81
N TRP A 186 15.18 7.15 7.41
CA TRP A 186 15.09 8.32 8.29
C TRP A 186 14.81 9.62 7.53
N VAL A 187 15.08 9.68 6.21
CA VAL A 187 14.62 10.81 5.38
C VAL A 187 13.09 10.88 5.39
N VAL A 188 12.42 9.73 5.30
CA VAL A 188 10.96 9.65 5.34
C VAL A 188 10.43 10.13 6.69
N VAL A 189 11.05 9.68 7.79
CA VAL A 189 10.69 10.11 9.16
C VAL A 189 10.80 11.63 9.29
N ARG A 190 11.94 12.21 8.95
CA ARG A 190 12.18 13.67 9.07
C ARG A 190 11.23 14.52 8.24
N ARG A 191 10.86 14.07 7.04
CA ARG A 191 9.85 14.77 6.21
C ARG A 191 8.48 14.78 6.88
N HIS A 192 8.07 13.65 7.45
CA HIS A 192 6.79 13.58 8.16
C HIS A 192 6.82 14.32 9.50
N GLU A 193 7.95 14.35 10.21
CA GLU A 193 8.14 15.21 11.38
C GLU A 193 7.94 16.69 11.01
N ALA A 194 8.59 17.17 9.93
CA ALA A 194 8.42 18.54 9.46
C ALA A 194 6.97 18.85 9.06
N LEU A 195 6.28 17.93 8.39
CA LEU A 195 4.86 18.09 8.05
C LEU A 195 3.98 18.13 9.31
N ARG A 196 4.23 17.25 10.29
CA ARG A 196 3.52 17.21 11.58
C ARG A 196 3.73 18.49 12.37
N ASP A 197 4.96 18.99 12.44
CA ASP A 197 5.30 20.24 13.15
C ASP A 197 4.57 21.43 12.52
N LEU A 198 4.56 21.52 11.19
CA LEU A 198 3.81 22.55 10.47
C LEU A 198 2.29 22.47 10.72
N ILE A 199 1.72 21.27 10.71
CA ILE A 199 0.31 21.06 11.03
C ILE A 199 0.01 21.55 12.45
N VAL A 200 0.87 21.23 13.43
CA VAL A 200 0.72 21.69 14.81
C VAL A 200 0.77 23.22 14.89
N SER A 201 1.76 23.86 14.26
CA SER A 201 1.84 25.33 14.21
C SER A 201 0.61 25.97 13.55
N ALA A 202 0.06 25.34 12.50
CA ALA A 202 -1.20 25.81 11.93
C ALA A 202 -2.37 25.62 12.90
N VAL A 203 -2.46 24.50 13.62
CA VAL A 203 -3.51 24.31 14.64
C VAL A 203 -3.41 25.37 15.74
N GLU A 204 -2.20 25.73 16.18
CA GLU A 204 -1.96 26.75 17.20
C GLU A 204 -2.22 28.19 16.70
N GLY A 205 -2.25 28.39 15.37
CA GLY A 205 -2.51 29.68 14.73
C GLY A 205 -1.24 30.48 14.40
N ASP A 206 -0.06 29.89 14.59
CA ASP A 206 1.23 30.50 14.27
C ASP A 206 1.50 30.56 12.75
N VAL A 207 0.86 29.67 12.00
CA VAL A 207 0.96 29.56 10.54
C VAL A 207 -0.43 29.58 9.91
N ASP A 208 -0.60 30.31 8.80
CA ASP A 208 -1.85 30.26 8.04
C ASP A 208 -2.02 28.86 7.43
N ALA A 209 -3.22 28.29 7.53
CA ALA A 209 -3.54 27.00 6.93
C ALA A 209 -3.32 26.99 5.40
N ALA A 210 -3.36 28.16 4.75
CA ALA A 210 -3.02 28.31 3.33
C ALA A 210 -1.56 27.93 3.02
N GLU A 211 -0.64 28.10 3.96
CA GLU A 211 0.79 27.78 3.80
C GLU A 211 1.06 26.26 3.84
N ILE A 212 0.11 25.46 4.33
CA ILE A 212 0.25 24.00 4.34
C ILE A 212 0.15 23.41 2.94
N ARG A 213 -0.68 23.98 2.07
CA ARG A 213 -0.90 23.46 0.71
C ARG A 213 0.39 23.34 -0.12
N PRO A 214 1.24 24.37 -0.28
CA PRO A 214 2.49 24.24 -1.05
C PRO A 214 3.48 23.26 -0.41
N ILE A 215 3.49 23.13 0.92
CA ILE A 215 4.36 22.16 1.61
C ILE A 215 3.84 20.73 1.40
N LEU A 216 2.52 20.53 1.45
CA LEU A 216 1.88 19.27 1.12
C LEU A 216 2.12 18.88 -0.35
N GLU A 217 2.05 19.86 -1.26
CA GLU A 217 2.38 19.68 -2.67
C GLU A 217 3.81 19.17 -2.84
N ASN A 218 4.78 19.82 -2.20
CA ASN A 218 6.17 19.37 -2.21
C ASN A 218 6.36 18.00 -1.53
N HIS A 219 5.64 17.71 -0.45
CA HIS A 219 5.69 16.40 0.22
C HIS A 219 5.20 15.24 -0.66
N ILE A 220 4.17 15.50 -1.47
CA ILE A 220 3.50 14.49 -2.30
C ILE A 220 4.13 14.39 -3.70
N LEU A 221 4.39 15.51 -4.36
CA LEU A 221 4.78 15.59 -5.76
C LEU A 221 6.29 15.64 -5.98
N ALA A 222 7.10 15.90 -4.94
CA ALA A 222 8.54 15.91 -5.12
C ALA A 222 9.05 14.55 -5.60
N GLU A 223 9.74 14.55 -6.73
CA GLU A 223 10.52 13.40 -7.16
C GLU A 223 11.57 13.09 -6.09
N ARG A 224 11.56 11.86 -5.59
CA ARG A 224 12.49 11.43 -4.55
C ARG A 224 13.74 10.90 -5.25
N GLN A 225 14.93 11.35 -4.84
CA GLN A 225 16.21 11.02 -5.48
C GLN A 225 16.68 9.57 -5.23
N GLY A 226 15.79 8.58 -5.36
CA GLY A 226 16.12 7.16 -5.19
C GLY A 226 16.80 6.52 -6.40
N ALA A 227 16.76 7.16 -7.58
CA ALA A 227 17.21 6.56 -8.84
C ALA A 227 18.28 7.35 -9.63
N SER A 228 18.52 8.63 -9.33
CA SER A 228 19.41 9.46 -10.17
C SER A 228 20.90 9.42 -9.82
N SER A 229 21.30 8.78 -8.71
CA SER A 229 22.74 8.65 -8.36
C SER A 229 23.33 7.25 -8.55
N ALA A 230 22.52 6.18 -8.55
CA ALA A 230 23.03 4.81 -8.66
C ALA A 230 23.22 4.34 -10.12
N GLY A 231 22.47 4.87 -11.09
CA GLY A 231 22.59 4.50 -12.50
C GLY A 231 23.63 5.29 -13.30
N ALA A 232 23.95 6.51 -12.87
CA ALA A 232 24.92 7.37 -13.55
C ALA A 232 26.38 6.99 -13.21
N ALA A 233 26.64 6.50 -12.00
CA ALA A 233 27.99 6.09 -11.59
C ALA A 233 28.45 4.79 -12.28
N ALA A 234 27.54 3.83 -12.51
CA ALA A 234 27.88 2.54 -13.12
C ALA A 234 28.16 2.61 -14.64
N SER A 235 27.72 3.68 -15.31
CA SER A 235 28.01 3.90 -16.74
C SER A 235 29.27 4.75 -16.98
N ALA A 236 29.80 5.40 -15.93
CA ALA A 236 30.99 6.24 -16.02
C ALA A 236 32.29 5.47 -15.76
N GLU A 237 32.27 4.36 -15.02
CA GLU A 237 33.48 3.58 -14.72
C GLU A 237 33.80 2.48 -15.75
N ALA A 238 32.90 2.16 -16.68
CA ALA A 238 33.15 1.15 -17.73
C ALA A 238 33.77 1.72 -19.03
N GLY A 239 34.07 3.03 -19.08
CA GLY A 239 34.48 3.74 -20.29
C GLY A 239 35.84 4.41 -20.21
N GLY A 240 36.83 3.79 -19.56
CA GLY A 240 38.18 4.34 -19.43
C GLY A 240 39.26 3.39 -19.92
N THR A 241 39.59 3.42 -21.22
CA THR A 241 40.97 3.35 -21.74
C THR A 241 41.03 3.38 -23.28
N ALA A 242 41.78 4.36 -23.80
CA ALA A 242 42.44 4.42 -25.11
C ALA A 242 41.52 4.52 -26.36
N LYS A 243 41.81 5.29 -27.42
CA LYS A 243 43.06 5.89 -27.91
C LYS A 243 42.69 6.96 -28.95
N THR A 244 43.37 8.09 -28.90
CA THR A 244 43.35 9.13 -29.95
C THR A 244 44.01 8.60 -31.23
N ALA A 245 43.37 8.81 -32.38
CA ALA A 245 43.97 8.56 -33.69
C ALA A 245 43.62 9.68 -34.67
N ALA A 246 44.68 10.19 -35.31
CA ALA A 246 44.69 11.32 -36.21
C ALA A 246 44.13 10.98 -37.61
N LYS A 247 43.80 12.05 -38.30
CA LYS A 247 43.15 12.19 -39.61
C LYS A 247 44.10 11.84 -40.77
N GLY A 248 43.60 11.16 -41.80
CA GLY A 248 44.26 10.98 -43.09
C GLY A 248 43.35 10.24 -44.10
N PRO A 249 43.11 10.75 -45.32
CA PRO A 249 41.98 10.29 -46.14
C PRO A 249 42.38 9.39 -47.33
N ALA A 250 41.35 8.75 -47.90
CA ALA A 250 41.06 8.61 -49.33
C ALA A 250 40.93 7.18 -49.91
N LYS A 251 39.83 7.05 -50.66
CA LYS A 251 39.58 6.30 -51.92
C LYS A 251 38.54 5.18 -51.87
N ALA A 252 37.37 5.56 -52.39
CA ALA A 252 36.55 4.91 -53.41
C ALA A 252 36.74 3.40 -53.67
N ALA A 253 35.64 2.65 -53.56
CA ALA A 253 34.97 2.04 -54.72
C ALA A 253 33.59 1.52 -54.32
N LYS A 254 32.65 1.61 -55.28
CA LYS A 254 31.22 1.31 -55.18
C LYS A 254 30.96 -0.05 -55.88
N PRO A 255 29.71 -0.52 -56.05
CA PRO A 255 29.12 -1.66 -55.34
C PRO A 255 28.80 -2.85 -56.26
N VAL A 256 28.43 -4.02 -55.72
CA VAL A 256 27.71 -5.05 -56.50
C VAL A 256 26.59 -5.69 -55.67
N ARG A 257 25.37 -5.60 -56.22
CA ARG A 257 24.15 -6.32 -55.86
C ARG A 257 24.24 -7.78 -56.31
N ALA A 258 23.62 -8.70 -55.58
CA ALA A 258 22.46 -9.52 -56.02
C ALA A 258 22.26 -10.77 -55.13
N ARG A 259 21.15 -10.79 -54.38
CA ARG A 259 19.94 -11.64 -54.54
C ARG A 259 20.07 -13.16 -54.85
N PRO A 260 19.00 -13.96 -54.62
CA PRO A 260 18.92 -14.98 -53.55
C PRO A 260 18.52 -16.38 -54.08
N ALA A 261 17.93 -17.21 -53.19
CA ALA A 261 17.32 -18.54 -53.38
C ALA A 261 18.30 -19.71 -53.11
N ASP A 262 17.93 -20.90 -52.64
CA ASP A 262 16.61 -21.53 -52.53
C ASP A 262 16.67 -22.79 -51.65
N GLN A 263 15.50 -23.18 -51.14
CA GLN A 263 14.98 -24.55 -50.98
C GLN A 263 15.73 -25.72 -50.26
N ARG A 264 15.02 -26.20 -49.22
CA ARG A 264 14.47 -27.57 -49.01
C ARG A 264 15.28 -28.70 -48.33
N ALA A 265 14.46 -29.48 -47.60
CA ALA A 265 14.61 -30.86 -47.10
C ALA A 265 15.58 -31.01 -45.91
N GLY A 266 15.25 -31.68 -44.80
CA GLY A 266 14.33 -32.79 -44.55
C GLY A 266 15.13 -33.84 -43.78
N GLY A 267 14.66 -34.34 -42.64
CA GLY A 267 15.39 -35.38 -41.90
C GLY A 267 14.96 -35.56 -40.45
N GLU A 268 14.67 -36.81 -40.09
CA GLU A 268 13.95 -37.27 -38.89
C GLU A 268 14.78 -37.40 -37.60
N ARG A 269 14.03 -37.40 -36.48
CA ARG A 269 14.17 -38.16 -35.21
C ARG A 269 15.50 -38.16 -34.44
N ALA A 270 15.43 -37.71 -33.19
CA ALA A 270 15.95 -38.47 -32.05
C ALA A 270 15.24 -38.06 -30.73
N THR A 271 14.80 -39.08 -30.00
CA THR A 271 14.27 -39.07 -28.64
C THR A 271 15.36 -38.83 -27.60
N ALA A 272 15.08 -38.05 -26.54
CA ALA A 272 15.72 -38.21 -25.24
C ALA A 272 14.83 -37.61 -24.14
N GLU A 273 14.49 -38.46 -23.17
CA GLU A 273 13.65 -38.19 -22.01
C GLU A 273 14.53 -37.96 -20.77
N ALA A 274 14.10 -36.99 -19.95
CA ALA A 274 14.28 -36.76 -18.50
C ALA A 274 15.67 -36.55 -17.85
N ALA A 275 15.81 -35.43 -17.13
CA ALA A 275 15.77 -35.37 -15.66
C ALA A 275 15.82 -33.89 -15.13
N PRO A 276 15.33 -33.60 -13.90
CA PRO A 276 14.69 -32.33 -13.56
C PRO A 276 15.58 -31.33 -12.81
N ALA A 277 15.30 -30.03 -12.99
CA ALA A 277 15.86 -28.95 -12.18
C ALA A 277 15.05 -28.75 -10.88
N ALA A 278 15.78 -28.65 -9.76
CA ALA A 278 15.30 -28.57 -8.39
C ALA A 278 14.47 -27.29 -8.06
N PRO A 279 13.60 -27.32 -7.02
CA PRO A 279 12.63 -26.26 -6.79
C PRO A 279 13.15 -25.06 -5.98
N LYS A 280 12.46 -23.95 -6.23
CA LYS A 280 12.59 -22.59 -5.73
C LYS A 280 12.52 -22.49 -4.20
N ARG A 281 13.36 -21.62 -3.61
CA ARG A 281 13.21 -21.15 -2.22
C ARG A 281 12.00 -20.22 -2.12
N ARG A 282 10.83 -20.75 -1.77
CA ARG A 282 9.68 -20.01 -1.23
C ARG A 282 9.63 -20.26 0.27
N ALA A 283 10.14 -19.33 1.07
CA ALA A 283 10.03 -19.38 2.52
C ALA A 283 10.05 -17.96 3.12
N ALA A 284 8.92 -17.26 3.05
CA ALA A 284 8.54 -16.14 3.93
C ALA A 284 7.12 -15.63 3.58
N VAL A 285 6.06 -16.43 3.80
CA VAL A 285 4.66 -15.98 3.53
C VAL A 285 3.70 -16.26 4.71
N LYS A 286 4.11 -17.03 5.72
CA LYS A 286 3.17 -17.51 6.75
C LYS A 286 2.86 -16.54 7.90
N ALA A 287 3.55 -15.40 8.03
CA ALA A 287 3.53 -14.63 9.28
C ALA A 287 2.44 -13.54 9.37
N GLY A 288 1.97 -12.97 8.25
CA GLY A 288 1.11 -11.77 8.28
C GLY A 288 -0.37 -12.03 8.61
N VAL A 289 -0.98 -13.02 7.95
CA VAL A 289 -2.44 -13.24 8.04
C VAL A 289 -2.86 -13.92 9.35
N ALA A 290 -2.00 -14.78 9.92
CA ALA A 290 -2.30 -15.47 11.19
C ALA A 290 -2.37 -14.52 12.40
N LYS A 291 -1.66 -13.38 12.37
CA LYS A 291 -1.62 -12.44 13.50
C LYS A 291 -2.87 -11.56 13.60
N ALA A 292 -3.57 -11.32 12.48
CA ALA A 292 -4.85 -10.61 12.46
C ALA A 292 -6.01 -11.46 13.03
N ALA A 293 -5.94 -12.79 12.89
CA ALA A 293 -6.97 -13.71 13.40
C ALA A 293 -6.86 -13.98 14.92
N ALA A 294 -5.67 -13.82 15.52
CA ALA A 294 -5.43 -14.16 16.93
C ALA A 294 -5.72 -13.02 17.93
N LYS A 295 -5.85 -11.76 17.48
CA LYS A 295 -6.07 -10.60 18.38
C LYS A 295 -7.54 -10.36 18.76
N SER A 296 -8.48 -11.20 18.33
CA SER A 296 -9.92 -11.00 18.58
C SER A 296 -10.56 -12.00 19.55
N SER A 297 -9.79 -12.81 20.30
CA SER A 297 -10.34 -13.87 21.17
C SER A 297 -10.18 -13.68 22.68
N ASP A 298 -9.39 -12.72 23.17
CA ASP A 298 -9.09 -12.65 24.61
C ASP A 298 -9.61 -11.35 25.24
N ALA A 299 -10.93 -11.27 25.44
CA ALA A 299 -11.54 -10.36 26.42
C ALA A 299 -13.01 -10.76 26.69
N GLU A 300 -13.25 -11.88 27.36
CA GLU A 300 -14.52 -12.11 28.06
C GLU A 300 -14.31 -13.03 29.26
N GLY A 301 -14.42 -12.47 30.47
CA GLY A 301 -14.19 -13.18 31.72
C GLY A 301 -14.92 -12.56 32.91
N THR A 302 -16.21 -12.90 33.01
CA THR A 302 -16.99 -13.14 34.25
C THR A 302 -17.46 -11.92 35.10
N PRO A 303 -18.79 -11.76 35.34
CA PRO A 303 -19.32 -10.78 36.29
C PRO A 303 -19.41 -11.35 37.72
N PRO A 304 -19.31 -10.52 38.79
CA PRO A 304 -19.46 -11.00 40.15
C PRO A 304 -20.94 -11.14 40.57
N THR A 305 -21.23 -12.26 41.22
CA THR A 305 -22.50 -12.62 41.84
C THR A 305 -22.73 -11.81 43.13
N ARG A 306 -23.87 -11.11 43.24
CA ARG A 306 -24.32 -10.49 44.50
C ARG A 306 -25.25 -11.44 45.25
N ARG A 307 -24.79 -11.88 46.43
CA ARG A 307 -25.54 -12.70 47.38
C ARG A 307 -26.39 -11.81 48.29
N ALA A 308 -27.66 -12.18 48.43
CA ALA A 308 -28.63 -11.56 49.32
C ALA A 308 -28.48 -12.06 50.77
N THR A 309 -28.64 -11.17 51.74
CA THR A 309 -28.92 -11.50 53.14
C THR A 309 -30.03 -10.59 53.70
N ARG A 310 -31.20 -11.21 53.87
CA ARG A 310 -32.27 -11.06 54.88
C ARG A 310 -32.36 -9.78 55.76
N ARG A 311 -33.57 -9.19 55.72
CA ARG A 311 -34.32 -8.38 56.73
C ARG A 311 -34.67 -9.26 57.99
N PRO A 312 -35.30 -8.82 59.13
CA PRO A 312 -36.00 -7.55 59.51
C PRO A 312 -35.90 -7.18 61.04
N PRO A 313 -36.89 -6.58 61.77
CA PRO A 313 -37.72 -5.35 61.61
C PRO A 313 -37.75 -4.39 62.85
N SER A 314 -38.52 -3.27 62.73
CA SER A 314 -39.13 -2.40 63.77
C SER A 314 -38.19 -1.42 64.51
N GLY A 315 -38.52 -0.18 64.86
CA GLY A 315 -39.72 0.68 64.79
C GLY A 315 -39.41 2.01 65.55
N LYS A 316 -40.38 2.94 65.60
CA LYS A 316 -40.51 4.12 66.50
C LYS A 316 -39.61 5.35 66.23
N THR A 317 -40.16 6.48 65.73
CA THR A 317 -40.72 7.70 66.40
C THR A 317 -39.71 8.79 66.78
N ARG A 318 -40.15 10.05 66.57
CA ARG A 318 -39.64 11.37 67.05
C ARG A 318 -38.36 11.87 66.36
N SER A 319 -38.19 13.13 65.99
CA SER A 319 -38.89 14.40 66.31
C SER A 319 -38.84 15.33 65.10
#